data_AF-A0A835PV61-F1
#
_entry.id   AF-A0A835PV61-F1
#
_cell.length_a   1.000
_cell.length_b   1.000
_cell.length_c   1.000
_cell.angle_alpha   90.00
_cell.angle_beta   90.00
_cell.angle_gamma   90.00
#
_symmetry.space_group_name_H-M   'P 1'
#
loop_
_entity.id
_entity.type
_entity.pdbx_description
1 polymer ?
#
loop_
_entity_poly.entity_id
_entity_poly.type
_entity_poly.pdbx_seq_one_letter_code
_entity_poly.pdbx_strand_id
1 'polypeptide(L)' 'MCEVQLPEARAFYGFQIAIQNIHLKMYSLLLETYIKDSAAKSRLFRAFETVPCVARKAE' A
#
# COMPACT_ATOMS: atom_id res chain seq x y z
N MET A 1 -0.12 -1.61 24.03
CA MET A 1 0.33 -0.23 24.35
C MET A 1 0.88 0.38 23.07
N CYS A 2 0.52 1.62 22.73
CA CYS A 2 1.20 2.32 21.63
C CYS A 2 2.64 2.53 22.08
N GLU A 3 3.64 2.08 21.32
CA GLU A 3 5.05 2.14 21.77
C GLU A 3 5.50 3.60 22.01
N VAL A 4 4.97 4.53 21.23
CA VAL A 4 5.34 5.94 21.28
C VAL A 4 4.39 6.74 22.17
N GLN A 5 4.94 7.33 23.24
CA GLN A 5 4.18 8.11 24.21
C GLN A 5 4.07 9.60 23.87
N LEU A 6 5.00 10.17 23.10
CA LEU A 6 5.01 11.61 22.78
C LEU A 6 3.79 11.99 21.91
N PRO A 7 2.98 12.99 22.32
CA PRO A 7 1.75 13.34 21.62
C PRO A 7 2.00 13.88 20.19
N GLU A 8 3.08 14.62 19.97
CA GLU A 8 3.46 15.15 18.66
C GLU A 8 3.81 14.02 17.69
N ALA A 9 4.54 13.02 18.17
CA ALA A 9 4.89 11.84 17.37
C ALA A 9 3.64 10.99 17.06
N ARG A 10 2.69 10.88 18.00
CA ARG A 10 1.40 10.21 17.73
C ARG A 10 0.59 10.96 16.68
N ALA A 11 0.54 12.29 16.74
CA ALA A 11 -0.12 13.11 15.73
C ALA A 11 0.52 12.90 14.35
N PHE A 12 1.85 12.91 14.27
CA PHE A 12 2.58 12.61 13.05
C PHE A 12 2.23 11.22 12.49
N TYR A 13 2.29 10.17 13.31
CA TYR A 13 1.92 8.82 12.86
C TYR A 13 0.45 8.71 12.45
N GLY A 14 -0.45 9.44 13.12
CA GLY A 14 -1.86 9.53 12.74
C GLY A 14 -2.04 10.08 11.32
N PHE A 15 -1.37 11.20 11.02
CA PHE A 15 -1.36 11.77 9.67
C PHE A 15 -0.66 10.86 8.66
N GLN A 16 0.45 10.23 9.05
CA GLN A 16 1.15 9.28 8.18
C GLN A 16 0.23 8.13 7.78
N ILE A 17 -0.52 7.54 8.71
CA ILE A 17 -1.48 6.47 8.41
C ILE A 17 -2.56 6.96 7.43
N ALA A 18 -3.12 8.16 7.65
CA ALA A 18 -4.12 8.74 6.76
C ALA A 18 -3.57 8.94 5.34
N ILE A 19 -2.37 9.49 5.21
CA ILE A 19 -1.71 9.69 3.91
C ILE A 19 -1.38 8.36 3.23
N GLN A 20 -0.92 7.34 3.97
CA GLN A 20 -0.66 6.02 3.39
C GLN A 20 -1.92 5.35 2.84
N ASN A 21 -3.08 5.54 3.47
CA ASN A 21 -4.35 5.05 2.92
C ASN A 21 -4.73 5.76 1.62
N ILE A 22 -4.47 7.08 1.51
CA ILE A 22 -4.67 7.83 0.26
C ILE A 22 -3.71 7.31 -0.81
N HIS A 23 -2.44 7.05 -0.47
CA HIS A 23 -1.47 6.46 -1.40
C HIS A 23 -1.94 5.11 -1.93
N LEU A 24 -2.46 4.23 -1.06
CA LEU A 24 -3.00 2.93 -1.46
C LEU A 24 -4.14 3.10 -2.48
N LYS A 25 -5.06 4.05 -2.24
CA LYS A 25 -6.16 4.34 -3.18
C LYS A 25 -5.64 4.89 -4.51
N MET A 26 -4.66 5.80 -4.46
CA MET A 26 -4.04 6.39 -5.64
C MET A 26 -3.39 5.31 -6.52
N TYR A 27 -2.57 4.41 -5.95
CA TYR A 27 -1.94 3.33 -6.72
C TYR A 27 -2.96 2.34 -7.29
N SER A 28 -4.01 2.01 -6.53
CA SER A 28 -5.12 1.17 -7.03
C SER A 28 -5.78 1.80 -8.26
N LEU A 29 -6.03 3.12 -8.21
CA LEU A 29 -6.60 3.86 -9.34
C LEU A 29 -5.66 3.87 -10.56
N LEU A 30 -4.35 4.05 -10.36
CA LEU A 30 -3.38 3.98 -11.45
C LEU A 30 -3.36 2.61 -12.11
N LEU A 31 -3.40 1.53 -11.32
CA LEU A 31 -3.49 0.16 -11.84
C LEU A 31 -4.78 -0.06 -12.64
N GLU A 32 -5.92 0.42 -12.13
CA GLU A 32 -7.19 0.34 -12.86
C GLU A 32 -7.16 1.13 -14.18
N THR A 33 -6.50 2.28 -14.17
CA THR A 33 -6.42 3.20 -15.31
C THR A 33 -5.51 2.65 -16.40
N TYR A 34 -4.31 2.17 -16.06
CA TYR A 34 -3.31 1.77 -17.04
C TYR A 34 -3.40 0.31 -17.47
N ILE A 35 -3.88 -0.59 -16.61
CA ILE A 35 -3.98 -2.01 -16.93
C ILE A 35 -5.42 -2.35 -17.34
N LYS A 36 -5.62 -2.61 -18.64
CA LYS A 36 -6.94 -2.94 -19.20
C LYS A 36 -7.27 -4.43 -19.11
N ASP A 37 -6.26 -5.30 -19.22
CA ASP A 37 -6.44 -6.74 -19.06
C ASP A 37 -6.78 -7.10 -17.60
N SER A 38 -7.91 -7.78 -17.42
CA SER A 38 -8.42 -8.17 -16.10
C SER A 38 -7.55 -9.24 -15.43
N ALA A 39 -6.94 -10.14 -16.20
CA ALA A 39 -6.07 -11.18 -15.67
C ALA A 39 -4.75 -10.58 -15.15
N ALA A 40 -4.08 -9.74 -15.94
CA ALA A 40 -2.90 -9.01 -15.51
C ALA A 40 -3.18 -8.10 -14.31
N LYS A 41 -4.33 -7.43 -14.29
CA LYS A 41 -4.76 -6.59 -13.15
C LYS A 41 -4.91 -7.41 -11.87
N SER A 42 -5.62 -8.54 -11.92
CA SER A 42 -5.78 -9.43 -10.77
C SER A 42 -4.43 -9.95 -10.26
N ARG A 43 -3.53 -10.31 -11.18
CA ARG A 43 -2.16 -10.71 -10.83
C ARG A 43 -1.44 -9.61 -10.06
N LEU A 44 -1.45 -8.37 -10.55
CA LEU A 44 -0.75 -7.23 -9.95
C LEU A 44 -1.36 -6.79 -8.61
N PHE A 45 -2.67 -6.90 -8.42
CA PHE A 45 -3.27 -6.68 -7.09
C PHE A 45 -2.83 -7.72 -6.05
N ARG A 46 -2.47 -8.93 -6.49
CA ARG A 46 -1.92 -10.00 -5.65
C ARG A 46 -0.40 -10.10 -5.76
N ALA A 47 0.29 -8.99 -6.08
CA ALA A 47 1.74 -9.00 -6.34
C ALA A 47 2.59 -9.59 -5.20
N PHE A 48 2.10 -9.54 -3.95
CA PHE A 48 2.74 -10.21 -2.82
C PHE A 48 2.93 -11.72 -3.04
N GLU A 49 1.99 -12.39 -3.71
CA GLU A 49 2.02 -13.83 -3.99
C GLU A 49 2.46 -14.15 -5.43
N THR A 50 2.22 -13.23 -6.36
CA THR A 50 2.35 -13.49 -7.80
C THR A 50 3.59 -12.87 -8.45
N VAL A 51 4.26 -11.93 -7.78
CA VAL A 51 5.45 -11.22 -8.30
C VAL A 51 6.65 -11.49 -7.39
N PRO A 52 7.62 -12.33 -7.80
CA PRO A 52 8.71 -12.78 -6.93
C PRO A 52 9.58 -11.67 -6.34
N CYS A 53 9.79 -10.55 -7.05
CA CYS A 53 10.57 -9.43 -6.51
C CYS A 53 9.80 -8.63 -5.45
N VAL A 54 8.46 -8.62 -5.50
CA VAL A 54 7.62 -7.98 -4.49
C VAL A 54 7.53 -8.88 -3.26
N ALA A 55 7.32 -10.18 -3.46
CA ALA A 55 7.34 -11.19 -2.38
C ALA A 55 8.63 -11.10 -1.55
N ARG A 56 9.81 -11.15 -2.20
CA ARG A 56 11.12 -11.03 -1.53
C ARG A 56 11.35 -9.74 -0.77
N LYS A 57 10.64 -8.66 -1.12
CA LYS A 57 10.74 -7.37 -0.41
C LYS A 57 9.80 -7.32 0.80
N ALA A 58 8.77 -8.13 0.78
CA ALA A 58 7.71 -8.11 1.77
C ALA A 58 7.91 -9.15 2.89
N GLU A 59 8.72 -10.18 2.63
CA GLU A 59 9.47 -10.95 3.63
C GLU A 59 10.49 -10.06 4.35
#